data_AF-A0A1M8A256-F1
#
_entry.id   AF-A0A1M8A256-F1
#
_cell.length_a   1.000
_cell.length_b   1.000
_cell.length_c   1.000
_cell.angle_alpha   90.00
_cell.angle_beta   90.00
_cell.angle_gamma   90.00
#
_symmetry.space_group_name_H-M   'P 1'
#
loop_
_entity.id
_entity.type
_entity.pdbx_description
1 polymer ?
#
loop_
_entity_poly.entity_id
_entity_poly.type
_entity_poly.pdbx_seq_one_letter_code
_entity_poly.pdbx_strand_id
1 'polypeptide(L)'
;MPQPQSLEEANQRYEELRKQLKEGLDKKRQLDHDLTDLESQIYLYEGSYLNSTALSGGNVIRGFDTYLKANVGTTPGIRTPSHQNSSTDDRMFSSSSATYQRSLVLKTNEPANEAIKTEEGTTKPTESLPPSSGYKLKRKNDEPTKRL
;
A
#
# COMPACT_ATOMS: atom_id res chain seq x y z
N MET A 1 -29.06 -29.19 -0.61
CA MET A 1 -28.52 -30.11 0.41
C MET A 1 -29.63 -31.03 0.90
N PRO A 2 -29.35 -32.31 1.19
CA PRO A 2 -30.35 -33.21 1.75
C PRO A 2 -30.76 -32.78 3.16
N GLN A 3 -32.04 -32.95 3.52
CA GLN A 3 -32.58 -32.65 4.86
C GLN A 3 -32.03 -33.62 5.91
N PRO A 4 -31.78 -33.18 7.17
CA PRO A 4 -31.36 -34.09 8.24
C PRO A 4 -32.49 -35.07 8.57
N GLN A 5 -32.14 -36.35 8.79
CA GLN A 5 -33.10 -37.43 9.06
C GLN A 5 -33.36 -37.61 10.57
N SER A 6 -32.57 -36.98 11.43
CA SER A 6 -32.75 -36.99 12.88
C SER A 6 -32.34 -35.66 13.55
N LEU A 7 -32.81 -35.43 14.78
CA LEU A 7 -32.40 -34.28 15.59
C LEU A 7 -30.90 -34.31 15.93
N GLU A 8 -30.36 -35.49 16.21
CA GLU A 8 -28.94 -35.70 16.47
C GLU A 8 -28.09 -35.29 15.25
N GLU A 9 -28.49 -35.74 14.06
CA GLU A 9 -27.83 -35.35 12.81
C GLU A 9 -27.97 -33.84 12.54
N ALA A 10 -29.12 -33.24 12.86
CA ALA A 10 -29.32 -31.80 12.74
C ALA A 10 -28.39 -31.00 13.67
N ASN A 11 -28.21 -31.46 14.91
CA ASN A 11 -27.30 -30.83 15.88
C ASN A 11 -25.83 -30.97 15.46
N GLN A 12 -25.42 -32.15 15.00
CA GLN A 12 -24.06 -32.39 14.50
C GLN A 12 -23.75 -31.49 13.30
N ARG A 13 -24.66 -31.42 12.31
CA ARG A 13 -24.52 -30.53 11.16
C ARG A 13 -24.46 -29.06 11.56
N TYR A 14 -25.25 -28.64 12.54
CA TYR A 14 -25.22 -27.27 13.05
C TYR A 14 -23.86 -26.93 13.67
N GLU A 15 -23.30 -27.82 14.50
CA GLU A 15 -21.99 -27.61 15.11
C GLU A 15 -20.85 -27.63 14.09
N GLU A 16 -20.92 -28.50 13.07
CA GLU A 16 -19.99 -28.49 11.94
C GLU A 16 -20.04 -27.17 11.16
N LEU A 17 -21.25 -26.71 10.82
CA LEU A 17 -21.44 -25.46 10.08
C LEU A 17 -20.98 -24.25 10.90
N ARG A 18 -21.24 -24.26 12.21
CA ARG A 18 -20.76 -23.25 13.14
C ARG A 18 -19.23 -23.21 13.21
N LYS A 19 -18.58 -24.38 13.24
CA LYS A 19 -17.13 -24.50 13.21
C LYS A 19 -16.55 -23.96 11.90
N GLN A 20 -17.10 -24.39 10.76
CA GLN A 20 -16.67 -23.91 9.43
C GLN A 20 -16.85 -22.40 9.29
N LEU A 21 -17.94 -21.83 9.82
CA LEU A 21 -18.16 -20.39 9.81
C LEU A 21 -17.08 -19.66 10.62
N LYS A 22 -16.74 -20.17 11.81
CA LYS A 22 -15.69 -19.58 12.65
C LYS A 22 -14.33 -19.62 11.94
N GLU A 23 -13.94 -20.76 11.39
CA GLU A 23 -12.70 -20.91 10.62
C GLU A 23 -12.68 -19.97 9.40
N GLY A 24 -13.81 -19.84 8.70
CA GLY A 24 -13.95 -18.93 7.57
C GLY A 24 -13.79 -17.45 7.96
N LEU A 25 -14.34 -17.05 9.11
CA LEU A 25 -14.20 -15.68 9.63
C LEU A 25 -12.77 -15.37 10.05
N ASP A 26 -12.10 -16.31 10.73
CA ASP A 26 -10.70 -16.14 11.13
C ASP A 26 -9.78 -16.06 9.90
N LYS A 27 -10.01 -16.92 8.89
CA LYS A 27 -9.28 -16.87 7.62
C LYS A 27 -9.52 -15.57 6.86
N LYS A 28 -10.76 -15.09 6.82
CA LYS A 28 -11.08 -13.79 6.21
C LYS A 28 -10.32 -12.66 6.90
N ARG A 29 -10.31 -12.63 8.25
CA ARG A 29 -9.58 -11.61 9.01
C ARG A 29 -8.09 -11.62 8.67
N GLN A 30 -7.48 -12.81 8.56
CA GLN A 30 -6.08 -12.92 8.16
C GLN A 30 -5.83 -12.39 6.74
N LEU A 31 -6.67 -12.79 5.78
CA LEU A 31 -6.53 -12.32 4.40
C LEU A 31 -6.73 -10.81 4.25
N ASP A 32 -7.68 -10.23 4.98
CA ASP A 32 -7.91 -8.78 4.98
C ASP A 32 -6.68 -8.01 5.53
N HIS A 33 -6.02 -8.59 6.55
CA HIS A 33 -4.77 -8.05 7.09
C HIS A 33 -3.62 -8.16 6.07
N ASP A 34 -3.38 -9.35 5.52
CA ASP A 34 -2.32 -9.60 4.54
C ASP A 34 -2.49 -8.73 3.29
N LEU A 35 -3.73 -8.55 2.82
CA LEU A 35 -4.04 -7.67 1.71
C LEU A 35 -3.67 -6.21 2.02
N THR A 36 -4.00 -5.72 3.22
CA THR A 36 -3.68 -4.36 3.66
C THR A 36 -2.16 -4.13 3.66
N ASP A 37 -1.40 -5.12 4.13
CA ASP A 37 0.06 -5.06 4.15
C ASP A 37 0.66 -5.08 2.74
N LEU A 38 0.20 -5.97 1.87
CA LEU A 38 0.68 -6.07 0.49
C LEU A 38 0.41 -4.78 -0.30
N GLU A 39 -0.79 -4.23 -0.21
CA GLU A 39 -1.13 -2.98 -0.90
C GLU A 39 -0.28 -1.81 -0.41
N SER A 40 -0.01 -1.74 0.90
CA SER A 40 0.87 -0.73 1.49
C SER A 40 2.32 -0.90 1.00
N GLN A 41 2.82 -2.14 0.93
CA GLN A 41 4.15 -2.44 0.43
C GLN A 41 4.31 -2.09 -1.05
N ILE A 42 3.32 -2.43 -1.89
CA ILE A 42 3.29 -2.08 -3.32
C ILE A 42 3.43 -0.56 -3.48
N TYR A 43 2.65 0.22 -2.73
CA TYR A 43 2.72 1.67 -2.79
C TYR A 43 4.10 2.23 -2.41
N LEU A 44 4.73 1.67 -1.38
CA LEU A 44 6.08 2.06 -0.95
C LEU A 44 7.14 1.71 -2.00
N TYR A 45 7.09 0.49 -2.55
CA TYR A 45 8.02 0.04 -3.57
C TYR A 45 7.89 0.83 -4.86
N GLU A 46 6.67 1.13 -5.31
CA GLU A 46 6.45 2.01 -6.46
C GLU A 46 7.07 3.40 -6.23
N GLY A 47 6.92 3.97 -5.03
CA GLY A 47 7.52 5.26 -4.70
C GLY A 47 9.04 5.23 -4.81
N SER A 48 9.66 4.19 -4.24
CA SER A 48 11.11 3.98 -4.30
C SER A 48 11.59 3.77 -5.74
N TYR A 49 10.91 2.93 -6.51
CA TYR A 49 11.25 2.62 -7.90
C TYR A 49 11.15 3.84 -8.82
N LEU A 50 10.06 4.61 -8.72
CA LEU A 50 9.87 5.81 -9.54
C LEU A 50 10.91 6.89 -9.20
N ASN A 51 11.29 7.03 -7.93
CA ASN A 51 12.32 7.98 -7.52
C ASN A 51 13.71 7.57 -8.00
N SER A 52 14.09 6.29 -7.85
CA SER A 52 15.41 5.80 -8.26
C SER A 52 15.60 5.78 -9.78
N THR A 53 14.52 5.54 -10.53
CA THR A 53 14.55 5.49 -12.01
C THR A 53 14.30 6.82 -12.69
N ALA A 54 13.99 7.89 -11.94
CA ALA A 54 13.64 9.20 -12.49
C ALA A 54 14.72 9.78 -13.43
N LEU A 55 16.00 9.45 -13.19
CA LEU A 55 17.15 9.95 -13.95
C LEU A 55 17.80 8.88 -14.85
N SER A 56 17.30 7.63 -14.83
CA SER A 56 17.96 6.50 -15.49
C SER A 56 17.72 6.41 -17.00
N GLY A 57 16.97 7.36 -17.59
CA GLY A 57 16.65 7.35 -19.01
C GLY A 57 15.52 6.38 -19.41
N GLY A 58 14.79 5.82 -18.46
CA GLY A 58 13.60 5.01 -18.72
C GLY A 58 13.12 4.21 -17.51
N ASN A 59 11.84 3.84 -17.52
CA ASN A 59 11.24 2.93 -16.54
C ASN A 59 10.02 2.21 -17.12
N VAL A 60 9.47 1.23 -16.40
CA VAL A 60 8.32 0.41 -16.86
C VAL A 60 7.07 1.25 -17.16
N ILE A 61 6.90 2.40 -16.51
CA ILE A 61 5.72 3.26 -16.68
C ILE A 61 5.82 4.10 -17.97
N ARG A 62 7.01 4.65 -18.25
CA ARG A 62 7.24 5.62 -19.34
C ARG A 62 7.96 5.05 -20.55
N GLY A 63 8.44 3.81 -20.46
CA GLY A 63 9.25 3.14 -21.48
C GLY A 63 10.74 3.45 -21.38
N PHE A 64 11.53 2.78 -22.22
CA PHE A 64 13.01 2.84 -22.24
C PHE A 64 13.57 3.53 -23.50
N ASP A 65 12.74 4.21 -24.29
CA ASP A 65 13.16 4.82 -25.56
C ASP A 65 14.27 5.87 -25.38
N THR A 66 14.31 6.53 -24.22
CA THR A 66 15.33 7.55 -23.92
C THR A 66 16.67 6.92 -23.57
N TYR A 67 16.70 5.67 -23.09
CA TYR A 67 17.91 4.94 -22.76
C TYR A 67 18.76 4.69 -24.02
N LEU A 68 18.12 4.35 -25.14
CA LEU A 68 18.80 4.14 -26.43
C LEU A 68 19.30 5.45 -27.05
N LYS A 69 18.56 6.55 -26.86
CA LYS A 69 18.90 7.88 -27.44
C LYS A 69 19.98 8.61 -26.66
N ALA A 70 20.10 8.36 -25.36
CA ALA A 70 21.16 8.94 -24.51
C ALA A 70 22.57 8.45 -24.90
N ASN A 71 22.70 7.25 -25.50
CA ASN A 71 23.98 6.72 -25.98
C ASN A 71 24.44 7.31 -27.33
N VAL A 72 23.58 8.07 -28.03
CA VAL A 72 23.89 8.66 -29.34
C VAL A 72 24.10 10.16 -29.21
N GLY A 73 25.19 10.56 -28.52
CA GLY A 73 25.91 11.84 -28.72
C GLY A 73 25.17 13.18 -28.56
N THR A 74 23.87 13.23 -28.31
CA THR A 74 23.15 14.49 -28.10
C THR A 74 23.33 14.95 -26.65
N THR A 75 23.92 16.15 -26.53
CA THR A 75 24.19 16.91 -25.32
C THR A 75 23.10 16.79 -24.25
N PRO A 76 23.45 16.64 -22.95
CA PRO A 76 22.51 16.63 -21.84
C PRO A 76 21.96 18.05 -21.61
N GLY A 77 21.15 18.52 -22.55
CA GLY A 77 20.50 19.82 -22.53
C GLY A 77 19.15 19.74 -21.84
N ILE A 78 19.09 20.29 -20.62
CA ILE A 78 17.88 20.85 -20.00
C ILE A 78 16.67 19.91 -20.01
N ARG A 79 16.75 18.85 -19.23
CA ARG A 79 15.56 18.41 -18.50
C ARG A 79 15.91 18.63 -17.04
N THR A 80 15.55 19.81 -16.54
CA THR A 80 15.49 20.07 -15.11
C THR A 80 14.93 18.83 -14.43
N PRO A 81 15.53 18.34 -13.33
CA PRO A 81 14.94 17.29 -12.52
C PRO A 81 13.67 17.90 -11.98
N SER A 82 12.60 17.78 -12.75
CA SER A 82 11.29 18.04 -12.23
C SER A 82 11.15 16.88 -11.26
N HIS A 83 11.34 17.19 -9.98
CA HIS A 83 10.65 16.54 -8.88
C HIS A 83 9.14 16.60 -9.19
N GLN A 84 8.72 16.00 -10.30
CA GLN A 84 7.36 15.57 -10.50
C GLN A 84 7.24 14.47 -9.48
N ASN A 85 6.79 14.88 -8.30
CA ASN A 85 6.22 14.00 -7.31
C ASN A 85 5.45 12.96 -8.11
N SER A 86 5.87 11.69 -8.01
CA SER A 86 5.29 10.60 -8.79
C SER A 86 3.77 10.75 -8.73
N SER A 87 3.17 11.06 -9.88
CA SER A 87 1.74 11.32 -9.92
C SER A 87 1.02 10.07 -9.46
N THR A 88 -0.20 10.20 -8.93
CA THR A 88 -1.05 9.03 -8.72
C THR A 88 -1.19 8.21 -10.02
N ASP A 89 -1.18 8.89 -11.16
CA ASP A 89 -1.19 8.26 -12.49
C ASP A 89 0.11 7.52 -12.85
N ASP A 90 1.24 7.77 -12.19
CA ASP A 90 2.47 6.98 -12.42
C ASP A 90 2.47 5.67 -11.60
N ARG A 91 1.50 5.48 -10.69
CA ARG A 91 1.43 4.36 -9.72
C ARG A 91 0.47 3.28 -10.19
N MET A 92 0.76 2.72 -11.35
CA MET A 92 -0.11 1.77 -12.05
C MET A 92 -0.42 0.50 -11.23
N PHE A 93 0.53 0.03 -10.40
CA PHE A 93 0.32 -1.16 -9.57
C PHE A 93 -0.60 -0.86 -8.38
N SER A 94 -0.40 0.26 -7.68
CA SER A 94 -1.36 0.68 -6.64
C SER A 94 -2.74 0.95 -7.22
N SER A 95 -2.83 1.63 -8.38
CA SER A 95 -4.12 1.92 -9.02
C SER A 95 -4.83 0.68 -9.57
N SER A 96 -4.14 -0.46 -9.71
CA SER A 96 -4.76 -1.72 -10.11
C SER A 96 -5.67 -2.33 -9.04
N SER A 97 -5.54 -1.87 -7.79
CA SER A 97 -6.45 -2.26 -6.71
C SER A 97 -7.42 -1.13 -6.38
N ALA A 98 -8.71 -1.44 -6.27
CA ALA A 98 -9.70 -0.47 -5.82
C ALA A 98 -9.58 -0.15 -4.31
N THR A 99 -8.89 -1.00 -3.54
CA THR A 99 -8.81 -0.90 -2.08
C THR A 99 -7.53 -0.27 -1.54
N TYR A 100 -6.53 0.00 -2.40
CA TYR A 100 -5.20 0.45 -1.95
C TYR A 100 -5.26 1.71 -1.05
N GLN A 101 -6.12 2.68 -1.37
CA GLN A 101 -6.24 3.90 -0.58
C GLN A 101 -6.75 3.62 0.83
N ARG A 102 -7.71 2.70 0.95
CA ARG A 102 -8.23 2.26 2.25
C ARG A 102 -7.14 1.59 3.06
N SER A 103 -6.35 0.73 2.42
CA SER A 103 -5.24 0.03 3.07
C SER A 103 -4.17 0.98 3.59
N LEU A 104 -3.83 2.02 2.83
CA LEU A 104 -2.93 3.08 3.30
C LEU A 104 -3.46 3.83 4.53
N VAL A 105 -4.77 4.13 4.54
CA VAL A 105 -5.41 4.78 5.71
C VAL A 105 -5.40 3.85 6.92
N LEU A 106 -5.67 2.56 6.73
CA LEU A 106 -5.62 1.56 7.81
C LEU A 106 -4.20 1.44 8.37
N LYS A 107 -3.17 1.33 7.50
CA LYS A 107 -1.77 1.23 7.91
C LYS A 107 -1.26 2.49 8.62
N THR A 108 -1.77 3.66 8.24
CA THR A 108 -1.42 4.93 8.90
C THR A 108 -2.05 5.08 10.29
N ASN A 109 -3.23 4.49 10.49
CA ASN A 109 -3.95 4.54 11.77
C ASN A 109 -3.59 3.38 12.71
N GLU A 110 -2.74 2.46 12.26
CA GLU A 110 -2.21 1.40 13.08
C GLU A 110 -1.25 2.02 14.12
N PRO A 111 -1.52 1.92 15.44
CA PRO A 111 -0.57 2.39 16.44
C PRO A 111 0.72 1.59 16.26
N ALA A 112 1.86 2.28 16.23
CA ALA A 112 3.20 1.73 16.02
C ALA A 112 3.59 0.72 17.13
N ASN A 113 2.96 -0.44 17.14
CA ASN A 113 3.10 -1.44 18.19
C ASN A 113 3.10 -2.84 17.57
N GLU A 114 3.90 -3.04 16.53
CA GLU A 114 4.45 -4.33 16.15
C GLU A 114 5.65 -4.11 15.22
N ALA A 115 6.68 -3.44 15.76
CA ALA A 115 8.02 -3.56 15.21
C ALA A 115 8.60 -4.94 15.60
N ILE A 116 8.57 -5.88 14.65
CA ILE A 116 9.67 -6.81 14.37
C ILE A 116 9.99 -7.83 15.49
N LYS A 117 9.40 -9.03 15.40
CA LYS A 117 10.14 -10.27 15.71
C LYS A 117 10.64 -10.85 14.38
N THR A 118 11.79 -10.37 13.94
CA THR A 118 12.57 -11.01 12.89
C THR A 118 13.91 -11.40 13.49
N GLU A 119 14.13 -12.71 13.46
CA GLU A 119 15.33 -13.48 13.77
C GLU A 119 16.65 -12.77 13.40
N GLU A 120 17.66 -12.99 14.25
CA GLU A 120 19.00 -12.41 14.20
C GLU A 120 19.77 -12.76 12.92
N GLY A 121 20.48 -11.77 12.37
CA GLY A 121 21.36 -11.92 11.21
C GLY A 121 22.22 -10.68 10.97
N THR A 122 23.26 -10.54 11.78
CA THR A 122 24.33 -9.52 11.79
C THR A 122 24.77 -8.97 10.43
N THR A 123 24.63 -7.66 10.20
CA THR A 123 25.71 -6.66 9.95
C THR A 123 25.11 -5.32 9.46
N LYS A 124 25.48 -4.23 10.15
CA LYS A 124 25.29 -2.81 9.77
C LYS A 124 26.62 -2.29 9.18
N PRO A 125 26.71 -1.15 8.44
CA PRO A 125 26.21 0.14 8.93
C PRO A 125 25.68 1.19 7.92
N THR A 126 24.73 1.98 8.46
CA THR A 126 24.47 3.43 8.28
C THR A 126 24.40 4.08 6.90
N GLU A 127 23.21 4.59 6.55
CA GLU A 127 23.04 6.01 6.18
C GLU A 127 21.63 6.51 6.52
N SER A 128 21.56 7.79 6.91
CA SER A 128 20.47 8.48 7.60
C SER A 128 19.29 8.86 6.70
N LEU A 129 18.06 8.57 7.14
CA LEU A 129 16.82 9.12 6.56
C LEU A 129 16.48 10.47 7.21
N PRO A 130 16.14 11.53 6.45
CA PRO A 130 15.61 12.76 7.03
C PRO A 130 14.13 12.59 7.43
N PRO A 131 13.64 13.35 8.43
CA PRO A 131 12.27 13.22 8.92
C PRO A 131 11.24 13.65 7.86
N SER A 132 10.21 12.81 7.70
CA SER A 132 9.03 13.03 6.88
C SER A 132 8.36 14.37 7.23
N SER A 133 8.31 15.27 6.24
CA SER A 133 7.63 16.56 6.31
C SER A 133 6.11 16.32 6.36
N GLY A 134 5.51 16.64 7.51
CA GLY A 134 4.09 16.41 7.78
C GLY A 134 3.16 17.23 6.90
N TYR A 135 2.25 16.55 6.20
CA TYR A 135 1.12 17.17 5.51
C TYR A 135 0.12 17.71 6.55
N LYS A 136 0.08 19.04 6.73
CA LYS A 136 -0.93 19.71 7.57
C LYS A 136 -2.23 19.88 6.79
N LEU A 137 -3.23 19.03 7.07
CA LEU A 137 -4.62 19.25 6.67
C LEU A 137 -5.21 20.43 7.46
N LYS A 138 -5.41 21.55 6.76
CA LYS A 138 -5.98 22.79 7.31
C LYS A 138 -7.50 22.63 7.39
N ARG A 139 -8.02 22.27 8.57
CA ARG A 139 -9.47 22.32 8.85
C ARG A 139 -9.92 23.79 8.92
N LYS A 140 -10.76 24.22 7.98
CA LYS A 140 -11.53 25.46 8.09
C LYS A 140 -12.73 25.17 9.00
N ASN A 141 -12.80 25.82 10.17
CA ASN A 141 -14.03 25.88 10.96
C ASN A 141 -14.79 27.12 10.49
N ASP A 142 -16.01 26.93 9.99
CA ASP A 142 -16.97 27.99 9.78
C ASP A 142 -17.69 28.29 11.10
N GLU A 143 -17.68 29.56 11.53
CA GLU A 143 -18.46 30.05 12.68
C GLU A 143 -19.66 30.86 12.16
N PRO A 144 -20.90 30.61 12.62
CA PRO A 144 -22.05 31.40 12.21
C PRO A 144 -22.17 32.66 13.07
N THR A 145 -21.88 33.83 12.48
CA THR A 145 -22.15 35.12 13.14
C THR A 145 -23.66 35.40 13.14
N LYS A 146 -24.30 35.26 14.31
CA LYS A 146 -25.59 35.89 14.60
C LYS A 146 -25.37 37.41 14.66
N ARG A 147 -26.07 38.17 13.80
CA ARG A 147 -26.24 39.62 13.98
C ARG A 147 -27.61 39.89 14.59
N LEU A 148 -27.59 40.74 15.62
CA LEU A 148 -28.72 41.52 16.14
C LEU A 148 -29.16 42.55 15.11
#